data_AF-A0A7X1CC91-F1
#
_entry.id   AF-A0A7X1CC91-F1
#
_cell.length_a   1.000
_cell.length_b   1.000
_cell.length_c   1.000
_cell.angle_alpha   90.00
_cell.angle_beta   90.00
_cell.angle_gamma   90.00
#
_symmetry.space_group_name_H-M   'P 1'
#
loop_
_entity.id
_entity.type
_entity.pdbx_description
1 polymer ?
#
loop_
_entity_poly.entity_id
_entity_poly.type
_entity_poly.pdbx_seq_one_letter_code
_entity_poly.pdbx_strand_id
1 'polypeptide(L)'
;MSEVHIDPTVLEQEISVLKELLNTKITRTKGSISNKGKTSDKMKEVQVYYDKLNEALDILIQNTVSFLENAKDAYINTDEASAAVLSQLLEREKG
;
A
#
# COMPACT_ATOMS: atom_id res chain seq x y z
N MET A 1 18.20 -1.61 21.76
CA MET A 1 17.28 -1.45 20.61
C MET A 1 16.74 -2.83 20.31
N SER A 2 15.42 -3.03 20.19
CA SER A 2 14.91 -4.30 19.66
C SER A 2 15.24 -4.34 18.18
N GLU A 3 15.93 -5.37 17.75
CA GLU A 3 16.21 -5.61 16.34
C GLU A 3 14.86 -5.85 15.65
N VAL A 4 14.46 -4.93 14.78
CA VAL A 4 13.22 -5.07 14.01
C VAL A 4 13.51 -6.05 12.89
N HIS A 5 13.10 -7.30 13.09
CA HIS A 5 13.20 -8.32 12.05
C HIS A 5 12.07 -8.10 11.04
N ILE A 6 12.43 -7.64 9.84
CA ILE A 6 11.50 -7.50 8.72
C ILE A 6 11.70 -8.71 7.82
N ASP A 7 10.65 -9.52 7.64
CA ASP A 7 10.62 -10.56 6.61
C ASP A 7 10.17 -9.93 5.27
N PRO A 8 11.07 -9.78 4.28
CA PRO A 8 10.74 -9.14 3.01
C PRO A 8 9.68 -9.92 2.22
N THR A 9 9.59 -11.23 2.42
CA THR A 9 8.64 -12.11 1.71
C THR A 9 7.22 -11.88 2.21
N VAL A 10 7.04 -11.80 3.53
CA VAL A 10 5.74 -11.47 4.14
C VAL A 10 5.31 -10.07 3.72
N LEU A 11 6.24 -9.11 3.74
CA LEU A 11 5.97 -7.73 3.34
C LEU A 11 5.51 -7.63 1.86
N GLU A 12 6.13 -8.41 0.98
CA GLU A 12 5.77 -8.47 -0.44
C GLU A 12 4.38 -9.11 -0.67
N GLN A 13 4.03 -10.14 0.10
CA GLN A 13 2.68 -10.72 0.08
C GLN A 13 1.62 -9.70 0.51
N GLU A 14 1.85 -8.97 1.60
CA GLU A 14 0.92 -7.95 2.10
C GLU A 14 0.75 -6.79 1.10
N ILE A 15 1.84 -6.36 0.44
CA ILE A 15 1.77 -5.38 -0.65
C ILE A 15 0.91 -5.90 -1.81
N SER A 16 1.02 -7.18 -2.16
CA SER A 16 0.22 -7.80 -3.22
C SER A 16 -1.27 -7.77 -2.88
N VAL A 17 -1.64 -8.11 -1.64
CA VAL A 17 -3.04 -8.05 -1.17
C VAL A 17 -3.59 -6.62 -1.27
N LEU A 18 -2.81 -5.61 -0.88
CA LEU A 18 -3.20 -4.20 -1.01
C LEU A 18 -3.41 -3.78 -2.47
N LYS A 19 -2.55 -4.24 -3.39
CA LYS A 19 -2.70 -4.00 -4.83
C LYS A 19 -3.95 -4.69 -5.41
N GLU A 20 -4.30 -5.88 -4.91
CA GLU A 20 -5.53 -6.57 -5.30
C GLU A 20 -6.79 -5.86 -4.81
N LEU A 21 -6.75 -5.30 -3.59
CA LEU A 21 -7.85 -4.47 -3.06
C LEU A 21 -8.11 -3.23 -3.92
N LEU A 22 -7.05 -2.56 -4.42
CA LEU A 22 -7.18 -1.46 -5.37
C LEU A 22 -7.86 -1.87 -6.69
N ASN A 23 -7.62 -3.10 -7.14
CA ASN A 23 -8.25 -3.64 -8.35
C ASN A 23 -9.71 -4.06 -8.12
N THR A 24 -10.08 -4.35 -6.88
CA THR A 24 -11.43 -4.73 -6.48
C THR A 24 -12.29 -3.48 -6.34
N LYS A 25 -12.63 -2.86 -7.48
CA LYS A 25 -13.56 -1.72 -7.48
C LYS A 25 -14.86 -2.13 -6.83
N ILE A 26 -15.32 -1.37 -5.82
CA ILE A 26 -16.65 -1.58 -5.26
C ILE A 26 -17.66 -1.32 -6.39
N THR A 27 -18.29 -2.38 -6.87
CA THR A 27 -19.21 -2.33 -7.99
C THR A 27 -20.40 -1.47 -7.60
N ARG A 28 -20.50 -0.29 -8.22
CA ARG A 28 -21.64 0.62 -8.05
C ARG A 28 -22.93 -0.14 -8.33
N THR A 29 -23.84 -0.17 -7.36
CA THR A 29 -25.27 -0.36 -7.70
C THR A 29 -25.69 0.93 -8.40
N LYS A 30 -25.60 0.98 -9.74
CA LYS A 30 -26.10 2.10 -10.55
C LYS A 30 -27.63 2.10 -10.52
N GLY A 31 -28.21 2.46 -9.38
CA GLY A 31 -29.61 2.86 -9.32
C GLY A 31 -29.75 4.18 -10.08
N SER A 32 -30.40 4.17 -11.24
CA SER A 32 -30.77 5.40 -11.93
C SER A 32 -31.75 6.16 -11.05
N ILE A 33 -31.29 7.22 -10.37
CA ILE A 33 -32.14 8.09 -9.56
C ILE A 33 -32.92 8.97 -10.54
N SER A 34 -33.99 8.43 -11.13
CA SER A 34 -34.75 9.11 -12.20
C SER A 34 -35.84 10.07 -11.69
N ASN A 35 -35.87 10.39 -10.39
CA ASN A 35 -36.98 11.15 -9.81
C ASN A 35 -36.63 12.64 -9.62
N LYS A 36 -37.52 13.56 -10.01
CA LYS A 36 -37.31 15.02 -9.90
C LYS A 36 -37.87 15.53 -8.57
N GLY A 37 -37.10 15.41 -7.49
CA GLY A 37 -37.50 15.93 -6.17
C GLY A 37 -36.32 16.04 -5.21
N LYS A 38 -36.50 16.77 -4.09
CA LYS A 38 -35.45 17.06 -3.10
C LYS A 38 -34.71 15.82 -2.58
N THR A 39 -35.37 14.66 -2.57
CA THR A 39 -34.80 13.35 -2.22
C THR A 39 -33.75 12.87 -3.23
N SER A 40 -33.96 13.14 -4.52
CA SER A 40 -33.02 12.82 -5.60
C SER A 40 -31.74 13.64 -5.49
N ASP A 41 -31.86 14.92 -5.13
CA ASP A 41 -30.69 15.79 -4.96
C ASP A 41 -29.83 15.35 -3.76
N LYS A 42 -30.45 14.98 -2.64
CA LYS A 42 -29.72 14.36 -1.52
C LYS A 42 -29.07 13.03 -1.89
N MET A 43 -29.72 12.22 -2.72
CA MET A 43 -29.13 10.95 -3.18
C MET A 43 -27.94 11.17 -4.12
N LYS A 44 -27.95 12.20 -4.97
CA LYS A 44 -26.78 12.60 -5.76
C LYS A 44 -25.63 13.08 -4.87
N GLU A 45 -25.94 13.82 -3.81
CA GLU A 45 -24.95 14.27 -2.84
C GLU A 45 -24.28 13.09 -2.11
N VAL A 46 -25.07 12.10 -1.69
CA VAL A 46 -24.55 10.84 -1.13
C VAL A 46 -23.68 10.09 -2.13
N GLN A 47 -24.05 10.06 -3.41
CA GLN A 47 -23.20 9.47 -4.47
C GLN A 47 -21.86 10.19 -4.58
N VAL A 48 -21.84 11.53 -4.53
CA VAL A 48 -20.60 12.31 -4.54
C VAL A 48 -19.73 12.02 -3.32
N TYR A 49 -20.33 11.90 -2.13
CA TYR A 49 -19.57 11.52 -0.93
C TYR A 49 -18.99 10.11 -1.02
N TYR A 50 -19.75 9.17 -1.58
CA TYR A 50 -19.28 7.81 -1.81
C TYR A 50 -18.10 7.77 -2.78
N ASP A 51 -18.16 8.54 -3.86
CA ASP A 51 -17.07 8.62 -4.84
C ASP A 51 -15.79 9.20 -4.20
N LYS A 52 -15.93 10.29 -3.42
CA LYS A 52 -14.80 10.88 -2.68
C LYS A 52 -14.21 9.92 -1.66
N LEU A 53 -15.04 9.14 -0.98
CA LEU A 53 -14.58 8.16 0.00
C LEU A 53 -13.78 7.04 -0.67
N ASN A 54 -14.26 6.52 -1.81
CA ASN A 54 -13.51 5.52 -2.57
C ASN A 54 -12.18 6.07 -3.07
N GLU A 55 -12.16 7.29 -3.62
CA GLU A 55 -10.92 7.92 -4.05
C GLU A 55 -9.93 8.10 -2.89
N ALA A 56 -10.40 8.53 -1.72
CA ALA A 56 -9.56 8.66 -0.54
C ALA A 56 -9.02 7.31 -0.05
N LEU A 57 -9.82 6.25 -0.12
CA LEU A 57 -9.39 4.88 0.21
C LEU A 57 -8.34 4.37 -0.79
N ASP A 58 -8.53 4.61 -2.09
CA ASP A 58 -7.55 4.25 -3.11
C ASP A 58 -6.21 4.94 -2.87
N ILE A 59 -6.23 6.25 -2.57
CA ILE A 59 -5.03 7.02 -2.24
C ILE A 59 -4.35 6.49 -0.98
N LEU A 60 -5.12 6.15 0.06
CA LEU A 60 -4.58 5.61 1.31
C LEU A 60 -3.89 4.26 1.09
N ILE A 61 -4.51 3.37 0.31
CA ILE A 61 -3.92 2.07 -0.02
C ILE A 61 -2.64 2.26 -0.85
N GLN A 62 -2.64 3.15 -1.84
CA GLN A 62 -1.44 3.48 -2.63
C GLN A 62 -0.30 4.02 -1.76
N ASN A 63 -0.58 4.99 -0.89
CA ASN A 63 0.43 5.55 0.01
C ASN A 63 0.99 4.48 0.96
N THR A 64 0.13 3.57 1.43
CA THR A 64 0.54 2.45 2.30
C THR A 64 1.45 1.49 1.53
N VAL A 65 1.10 1.13 0.30
CA VAL A 65 1.95 0.31 -0.58
C VAL A 65 3.33 0.97 -0.77
N SER A 66 3.38 2.25 -1.13
CA SER A 66 4.64 2.96 -1.32
C SER A 66 5.47 3.04 -0.03
N PHE A 67 4.84 3.23 1.12
CA PHE A 67 5.54 3.21 2.41
C PHE A 67 6.17 1.85 2.68
N LEU A 68 5.45 0.75 2.45
CA LEU A 68 5.95 -0.60 2.66
C LEU A 68 7.05 -0.97 1.66
N GLU A 69 6.92 -0.57 0.39
CA GLU A 69 7.97 -0.76 -0.63
C GLU A 69 9.26 -0.04 -0.22
N ASN A 70 9.17 1.23 0.21
CA ASN A 70 10.32 1.98 0.71
C ASN A 70 10.96 1.34 1.96
N ALA A 71 10.15 0.80 2.87
CA ALA A 71 10.66 0.09 4.05
C ALA A 71 11.40 -1.21 3.67
N LYS A 72 10.86 -1.95 2.68
CA LYS A 72 11.51 -3.16 2.13
C LYS A 72 12.87 -2.82 1.53
N ASP A 73 12.90 -1.82 0.66
CA ASP A 73 14.12 -1.43 -0.06
C ASP A 73 15.18 -0.91 0.91
N ALA A 74 14.80 -0.13 1.92
CA ALA A 74 15.72 0.33 2.96
C ALA A 74 16.33 -0.82 3.76
N TYR A 75 15.53 -1.85 4.07
CA TYR A 75 16.00 -3.04 4.78
C TYR A 75 17.00 -3.84 3.94
N ILE A 76 16.66 -4.16 2.69
CA ILE A 76 17.53 -4.90 1.76
C ILE A 76 18.86 -4.16 1.57
N ASN A 77 18.82 -2.85 1.31
CA ASN A 77 20.04 -2.05 1.12
C ASN A 77 20.95 -2.06 2.36
N THR A 78 20.36 -2.06 3.56
CA THR A 78 21.13 -2.09 4.82
C THR A 78 21.77 -3.46 5.04
N ASP A 79 21.05 -4.53 4.70
CA ASP A 79 21.55 -5.91 4.80
C ASP A 79 22.70 -6.16 3.82
N GLU A 80 22.55 -5.74 2.56
CA GLU A 80 23.59 -5.82 1.53
C GLU A 80 24.86 -5.03 1.91
N ALA A 81 24.70 -3.81 2.44
CA ALA A 81 25.82 -3.02 2.92
C ALA A 81 26.55 -3.70 4.08
N SER A 82 25.80 -4.31 5.01
CA SER A 82 26.36 -5.05 6.14
C SER A 82 27.11 -6.30 5.69
N ALA A 83 26.55 -7.05 4.74
CA ALA A 83 27.19 -8.23 4.14
C ALA A 83 28.48 -7.88 3.38
N ALA A 84 28.50 -6.74 2.67
CA ALA A 84 29.69 -6.25 1.98
C ALA A 84 30.82 -5.89 2.95
N VAL A 85 30.50 -5.22 4.06
CA VAL A 85 31.47 -4.90 5.13
C VAL A 85 32.02 -6.19 5.75
N LEU A 86 31.15 -7.17 6.05
CA LEU A 86 31.57 -8.44 6.63
C LEU A 86 32.53 -9.20 5.70
N SER A 87 32.25 -9.20 4.39
CA SER A 87 33.08 -9.85 3.38
C SER A 87 34.48 -9.23 3.31
N GLN A 88 34.58 -7.90 3.35
CA GLN A 88 35.86 -7.19 3.36
C GLN A 88 36.69 -7.48 4.62
N LEU A 89 36.05 -7.62 5.78
CA LEU A 89 36.74 -7.98 7.02
C LEU A 89 37.30 -9.41 6.96
N LEU A 90 36.53 -10.35 6.45
CA LEU A 90 36.95 -11.76 6.29
C LEU A 90 38.10 -11.93 5.29
N GLU A 91 38.15 -11.12 4.23
CA GLU A 91 39.28 -11.12 3.29
C GLU A 91 40.56 -10.56 3.93
N ARG A 92 40.44 -9.54 4.79
CA ARG A 92 41.58 -8.96 5.53
C ARG A 92 42.18 -9.89 6.57
N GLU A 93 41.41 -10.78 7.18
CA GLU A 93 41.93 -11.75 8.15
C GLU A 93 42.59 -12.97 7.50
N LYS A 94 42.38 -13.17 6.19
CA LYS A 94 42.94 -14.29 5.43
C LYS A 94 44.22 -13.95 4.64
N GLY A 95 44.54 -12.67 4.49
CA GLY A 95 45.74 -12.17 3.82
C GLY A 95 46.81 -11.74 4.81
#